data_AF-A0A9D6QNX5-F1
#
_entry.id   AF-A0A9D6QNX5-F1
#
_cell.length_a   1.000
_cell.length_b   1.000
_cell.length_c   1.000
_cell.angle_alpha   90.00
_cell.angle_beta   90.00
_cell.angle_gamma   90.00
#
_symmetry.space_group_name_H-M   'P 1'
#
loop_
_entity.id
_entity.type
_entity.pdbx_description
1 polymer ?
#
loop_
_entity_poly.entity_id
_entity_poly.type
_entity_poly.pdbx_seq_one_letter_code
_entity_poly.pdbx_strand_id
1 'polypeptide(L)'
;MDEVGRKGKVAMFGSVNSGGKKAITDFLVLGSDGRRSLVEVSITTGRTHQIRVHLSELGHPIVGDTLYGSPVENYNRLGRFLLHAHALTFEHPVTRNLVRVESPIPREFRL
;
A
#
# COMPACT_ATOMS: atom_id res chain seq x y z
N MET A 1 -16.75 4.63 -20.58
CA MET A 1 -17.91 4.28 -19.75
C MET A 1 -17.93 2.77 -19.80
N ASP A 2 -17.47 2.11 -18.74
CA ASP A 2 -17.69 0.69 -18.42
C ASP A 2 -17.09 0.46 -17.02
N GLU A 3 -17.72 -0.42 -16.26
CA GLU A 3 -18.10 -0.24 -14.85
C GLU A 3 -16.98 -0.30 -13.79
N VAL A 4 -17.05 0.65 -12.86
CA VAL A 4 -16.43 0.64 -11.53
C VAL A 4 -17.15 -0.41 -10.68
N GLY A 5 -16.56 -1.60 -10.53
CA GLY A 5 -17.34 -2.79 -10.17
C GLY A 5 -16.78 -3.72 -9.09
N ARG A 6 -15.96 -3.26 -8.13
CA ARG A 6 -15.92 -3.85 -6.78
C ARG A 6 -15.22 -2.89 -5.81
N LYS A 7 -15.98 -2.06 -5.08
CA LYS A 7 -15.45 -1.43 -3.85
C LYS A 7 -15.10 -2.57 -2.88
N GLY A 8 -13.83 -2.91 -2.80
CA GLY A 8 -13.32 -3.98 -1.95
C GLY A 8 -13.62 -3.77 -0.48
N LYS A 9 -13.54 -4.85 0.29
CA LYS A 9 -13.63 -4.83 1.75
C LYS A 9 -12.41 -4.09 2.30
N VAL A 10 -12.63 -3.10 3.19
CA VAL A 10 -11.55 -2.52 3.99
C VAL A 10 -11.14 -3.55 5.03
N ALA A 11 -9.90 -4.02 4.96
CA ALA A 11 -9.34 -4.90 5.96
C ALA A 11 -8.35 -4.12 6.82
N MET A 12 -8.64 -4.05 8.11
CA MET A 12 -7.71 -3.53 9.11
C MET A 12 -6.77 -4.65 9.53
N PHE A 13 -5.48 -4.45 9.32
CA PHE A 13 -4.44 -5.39 9.72
C PHE A 13 -3.56 -4.77 10.82
N GLY A 14 -3.45 -5.49 11.93
CA GLY A 14 -2.61 -5.11 13.06
C GLY A 14 -1.49 -6.12 13.24
N SER A 15 -0.23 -5.69 13.34
CA SER A 15 0.85 -6.60 13.75
C SER A 15 1.52 -6.15 15.04
N VAL A 16 1.61 -7.10 15.97
CA VAL A 16 2.39 -7.08 17.20
C VAL A 16 2.96 -8.50 17.33
N ASN A 17 4.13 -8.75 16.74
CA ASN A 17 4.92 -9.92 17.16
C ASN A 17 5.47 -9.67 18.57
N SER A 18 5.73 -10.73 19.33
CA SER A 18 6.14 -10.73 20.75
C SER A 18 7.12 -9.61 21.14
N GLY A 19 6.60 -8.44 21.55
CA GLY A 19 7.36 -7.25 21.98
C GLY A 19 7.43 -6.07 20.99
N GLY A 20 6.83 -6.16 19.81
CA GLY A 20 6.80 -5.10 18.79
C GLY A 20 5.85 -3.94 19.10
N LYS A 21 6.09 -2.77 18.48
CA LYS A 21 5.19 -1.60 18.58
C LYS A 21 3.94 -1.80 17.72
N LYS A 22 2.78 -1.37 18.21
CA LYS A 22 1.52 -1.37 17.46
C LYS A 22 1.70 -0.74 16.06
N ALA A 23 1.27 -1.50 15.06
CA ALA A 23 1.25 -1.11 13.66
C ALA A 23 -0.15 -1.37 13.09
N ILE A 24 -0.79 -0.36 12.47
CA ILE A 24 -2.16 -0.45 11.93
C ILE A 24 -2.16 0.02 10.47
N THR A 25 -2.56 -0.88 9.58
CA THR A 25 -2.68 -0.64 8.14
C THR A 25 -4.08 -1.06 7.68
N ASP A 26 -4.76 -0.15 7.00
CA ASP A 26 -6.03 -0.40 6.33
C ASP A 26 -5.78 -0.47 4.82
N PHE A 27 -6.46 -1.37 4.12
CA PHE A 27 -6.32 -1.45 2.66
C PHE A 27 -7.63 -1.78 1.95
N LEU A 28 -7.69 -1.33 0.69
CA LEU A 28 -8.80 -1.49 -0.23
C LEU A 28 -8.28 -2.04 -1.56
N VAL A 29 -8.80 -3.19 -2.01
CA VAL A 29 -8.49 -3.71 -3.35
C VAL A 29 -9.26 -2.91 -4.39
N LEU A 30 -8.53 -2.25 -5.30
CA LEU A 30 -9.08 -1.44 -6.39
C LEU A 30 -9.32 -2.28 -7.66
N GLY A 31 -8.53 -3.34 -7.86
CA GLY A 31 -8.66 -4.25 -8.98
C GLY A 31 -7.68 -5.43 -8.87
N SER A 32 -7.89 -6.46 -9.69
CA SER A 32 -6.98 -7.61 -9.79
C SER A 32 -7.04 -8.22 -11.20
N ASP A 33 -5.90 -8.72 -11.68
CA ASP A 33 -5.77 -9.52 -12.92
C ASP A 33 -5.71 -11.04 -12.65
N GLY A 34 -5.96 -11.46 -11.40
CA GLY A 34 -5.84 -12.85 -10.95
C GLY A 34 -4.41 -13.27 -10.55
N ARG A 35 -3.38 -12.51 -10.91
CA ARG A 35 -1.99 -12.73 -10.48
C ARG A 35 -1.54 -11.68 -9.46
N ARG A 36 -2.00 -10.45 -9.62
CA ARG A 36 -1.66 -9.28 -8.82
C ARG A 36 -2.93 -8.48 -8.52
N SER A 37 -2.83 -7.64 -7.51
CA SER A 37 -3.91 -6.73 -7.11
C SER A 37 -3.36 -5.32 -6.99
N LEU A 38 -4.11 -4.36 -7.51
CA LEU A 38 -3.88 -2.94 -7.20
C LEU A 38 -4.63 -2.64 -5.91
N VAL A 39 -3.91 -2.11 -4.93
CA VAL A 39 -4.44 -1.90 -3.58
C VAL A 39 -4.17 -0.46 -3.15
N GLU A 40 -5.20 0.23 -2.68
CA GLU A 40 -5.06 1.48 -1.94
C GLU A 40 -4.80 1.15 -0.48
N VAL A 41 -3.78 1.79 0.10
CA VAL A 41 -3.37 1.54 1.48
C VAL A 41 -3.41 2.85 2.27
N SER A 42 -4.03 2.82 3.44
CA SER A 42 -4.03 3.88 4.43
C SER A 42 -3.37 3.39 5.71
N ILE A 43 -2.53 4.22 6.33
CA ILE A 43 -1.86 3.87 7.57
C ILE A 43 -2.27 4.79 8.70
N THR A 44 -2.61 4.21 9.85
CA THR A 44 -2.83 4.99 11.09
C THR A 44 -1.52 5.19 11.85
N THR A 45 -0.54 4.29 11.65
CA THR A 45 0.79 4.37 12.24
C THR A 45 1.87 4.34 11.16
N GLY A 46 3.04 4.93 11.40
CA GLY A 46 4.17 4.95 10.46
C GLY A 46 5.39 4.15 10.93
N ARG A 47 5.29 2.82 11.10
CA ARG A 47 6.44 1.98 11.46
C ARG A 47 7.33 1.71 10.25
N THR A 48 8.62 1.47 10.49
CA THR A 48 9.58 1.11 9.44
C THR A 48 9.08 -0.10 8.66
N HIS A 49 9.00 0.04 7.34
CA HIS A 49 8.54 -1.01 6.41
C HIS A 49 7.13 -1.55 6.70
N GLN A 50 6.29 -0.83 7.46
CA GLN A 50 5.01 -1.33 7.94
C GLN A 50 4.14 -1.99 6.86
N ILE A 51 3.87 -1.27 5.77
CA ILE A 51 3.03 -1.77 4.66
C ILE A 51 3.66 -3.02 4.03
N ARG A 52 4.98 -3.01 3.84
CA ARG A 52 5.74 -4.10 3.20
C ARG A 52 5.65 -5.38 4.01
N VAL A 53 5.87 -5.28 5.32
CA VAL A 53 5.77 -6.41 6.26
C VAL A 53 4.33 -6.91 6.33
N HIS A 54 3.36 -6.03 6.52
CA HIS A 54 1.95 -6.40 6.67
C HIS A 54 1.40 -7.14 5.45
N LEU A 55 1.68 -6.63 4.24
CA LEU A 55 1.23 -7.27 3.02
C LEU A 55 1.93 -8.63 2.80
N SER A 56 3.20 -8.77 3.19
CA SER A 56 3.92 -10.04 3.18
C SER A 56 3.37 -11.06 4.19
N GLU A 57 3.10 -10.64 5.43
CA GLU A 57 2.48 -11.48 6.48
C GLU A 57 1.08 -11.99 6.07
N LEU A 58 0.37 -11.20 5.26
CA LEU A 58 -0.91 -11.59 4.64
C LEU A 58 -0.76 -12.54 3.43
N GLY A 59 0.46 -12.88 3.01
CA GLY A 59 0.73 -13.71 1.83
C GLY A 59 0.64 -12.98 0.51
N HIS A 60 0.58 -11.63 0.51
CA HIS A 60 0.46 -10.79 -0.67
C HIS A 60 1.60 -9.76 -0.74
N PRO A 61 2.87 -10.20 -0.85
CA PRO A 61 4.01 -9.28 -0.84
C PRO A 61 3.97 -8.28 -1.99
N ILE A 62 4.54 -7.09 -1.77
CA ILE A 62 4.58 -6.04 -2.79
C ILE A 62 5.45 -6.48 -3.96
N VAL A 63 4.96 -6.28 -5.18
CA VAL A 63 5.70 -6.60 -6.41
C VAL A 63 7.07 -5.94 -6.42
N GLY A 64 8.12 -6.75 -6.59
CA GLY A 64 9.52 -6.30 -6.59
C GLY A 64 10.16 -6.13 -5.21
N ASP A 65 9.45 -6.46 -4.12
CA ASP A 65 10.01 -6.40 -2.76
C ASP A 65 10.76 -7.69 -2.40
N THR A 66 12.06 -7.72 -2.71
CA THR A 66 12.93 -8.88 -2.46
C THR A 66 13.19 -9.15 -0.98
N LEU A 67 13.01 -8.15 -0.10
CA LEU A 67 13.27 -8.32 1.33
C LEU A 67 12.12 -9.04 2.03
N TYR A 68 10.88 -8.78 1.59
CA TYR A 68 9.68 -9.33 2.22
C TYR A 68 8.96 -10.35 1.33
N GLY A 69 9.71 -11.10 0.54
CA GLY A 69 9.21 -12.35 -0.07
C GLY A 69 8.49 -12.21 -1.40
N SER A 70 8.64 -11.10 -2.14
CA SER A 70 8.22 -11.09 -3.55
C SER A 70 9.07 -12.08 -4.35
N PRO A 71 8.46 -13.08 -5.03
CA PRO A 71 9.19 -13.99 -5.90
C PRO A 71 9.98 -13.23 -6.98
N VAL A 72 11.12 -13.79 -7.38
CA VAL A 72 12.00 -13.21 -8.43
C VAL A 72 11.28 -13.10 -9.78
N GLU A 73 10.33 -14.01 -10.04
CA GLU A 73 9.42 -13.95 -11.19
C GLU A 73 8.48 -12.74 -11.18
N ASN A 74 8.22 -12.14 -10.01
CA ASN A 74 7.49 -10.88 -9.84
C ASN A 74 8.43 -9.66 -9.80
N TYR A 75 9.71 -9.83 -10.14
CA TYR A 75 10.64 -8.71 -10.26
C TYR A 75 10.20 -7.84 -11.43
N ASN A 76 9.84 -6.60 -11.14
CA ASN A 76 9.57 -5.65 -12.21
C ASN A 76 10.92 -5.15 -12.78
N ARG A 77 10.92 -4.77 -14.06
CA ARG A 77 12.12 -4.27 -14.75
C ARG A 77 12.59 -2.89 -14.23
N LEU A 78 11.93 -2.33 -13.22
CA LEU A 78 12.19 -0.97 -12.73
C LEU A 78 13.20 -0.93 -11.58
N GLY A 79 13.62 -2.09 -11.07
CA GLY A 79 14.61 -2.17 -9.99
C GLY A 79 14.13 -1.60 -8.65
N ARG A 80 12.82 -1.44 -8.46
CA ARG A 80 12.20 -0.92 -7.24
C ARG A 80 10.90 -1.67 -6.93
N PHE A 81 10.49 -1.73 -5.67
CA PHE A 81 9.17 -2.28 -5.32
C PHE A 81 8.03 -1.30 -5.69
N LEU A 82 6.86 -1.84 -6.03
CA LEU A 82 5.68 -1.06 -6.41
C LEU A 82 4.88 -0.59 -5.19
N LEU A 83 5.46 0.36 -4.45
CA LEU A 83 4.79 1.14 -3.41
C LEU A 83 4.94 2.63 -3.71
N HIS A 84 3.83 3.37 -3.71
CA HIS A 84 3.80 4.78 -4.08
C HIS A 84 2.97 5.59 -3.07
N ALA A 85 3.55 6.67 -2.55
CA ALA A 85 2.83 7.62 -1.71
C ALA A 85 1.97 8.52 -2.60
N HIS A 86 0.72 8.11 -2.83
CA HIS A 86 -0.19 8.81 -3.73
C HIS A 86 -0.72 10.13 -3.15
N ALA A 87 -1.06 10.16 -1.86
CA ALA A 87 -1.63 11.35 -1.23
C ALA A 87 -1.14 11.51 0.21
N LEU A 88 -0.98 12.76 0.64
CA LEU A 88 -0.72 13.14 2.02
C LEU A 88 -1.71 14.25 2.41
N THR A 89 -2.41 14.06 3.51
CA THR A 89 -3.31 15.06 4.09
C THR A 89 -2.84 15.38 5.50
N PHE A 90 -2.68 16.66 5.81
CA PHE A 90 -2.21 17.13 7.11
C PHE A 90 -2.73 18.54 7.41
N GLU A 91 -2.78 18.88 8.70
CA GLU A 91 -3.04 20.25 9.13
C GLU A 91 -1.79 21.10 8.94
N HIS A 92 -1.89 22.20 8.19
CA HIS A 92 -0.76 23.08 7.97
C HIS A 92 -0.32 23.72 9.29
N PRO A 93 0.98 23.67 9.67
CA PRO A 93 1.42 24.01 11.02
C PRO A 93 1.21 25.49 11.39
N VAL A 94 1.20 26.38 10.38
CA VAL A 94 0.95 27.82 10.57
C VAL A 94 -0.52 28.19 10.37
N THR A 95 -1.07 27.93 9.17
CA THR A 95 -2.42 28.36 8.81
C THR A 95 -3.55 27.53 9.44
N ARG A 96 -3.25 26.36 10.02
CA ARG A 96 -4.25 25.43 10.59
C ARG A 96 -5.28 24.89 9.58
N ASN A 97 -5.12 25.23 8.30
CA ASN A 97 -5.96 24.72 7.24
C ASN A 97 -5.56 23.29 6.88
N LEU A 98 -6.55 22.49 6.51
CA LEU A 98 -6.30 21.15 5.98
C LEU A 98 -5.66 21.26 4.60
N VAL A 99 -4.45 20.72 4.46
CA VAL A 99 -3.72 20.66 3.19
C VAL A 99 -3.71 19.22 2.70
N ARG A 100 -4.02 19.05 1.42
CA ARG A 100 -3.89 17.78 0.71
C ARG A 100 -2.97 17.97 -0.48
N VAL A 101 -1.95 17.13 -0.56
CA VAL A 101 -1.05 17.05 -1.70
C VAL A 101 -1.14 15.66 -2.31
N GLU A 102 -1.11 15.59 -3.64
CA GLU A 102 -1.26 14.36 -4.41
C GLU A 102 -0.13 14.22 -5.41
N SER A 103 0.34 12.98 -5.59
CA SER A 103 1.33 12.58 -6.59
C SER A 103 0.68 11.58 -7.53
N PRO A 104 0.61 11.85 -8.85
CA PRO A 104 -0.05 10.97 -9.81
C PRO A 104 0.44 9.52 -9.71
N ILE A 105 -0.48 8.58 -9.86
CA ILE A 105 -0.14 7.15 -9.83
C ILE A 105 0.76 6.83 -11.05
N PRO A 106 1.98 6.28 -10.82
CA PRO A 106 2.89 5.92 -11.90
C PRO A 106 2.28 4.87 -12.84
N ARG A 107 2.64 4.89 -14.12
CA ARG A 107 2.01 4.04 -15.16
C ARG A 107 2.21 2.55 -14.91
N GLU A 108 3.28 2.19 -14.22
CA GLU A 108 3.63 0.83 -13.83
C GLU A 108 2.67 0.18 -12.81
N PHE A 109 1.76 0.96 -12.20
CA PHE A 109 0.72 0.45 -11.30
C PHE A 109 -0.56 0.02 -12.03
N ARG A 110 -0.63 0.18 -13.36
CA ARG A 110 -1.77 -0.31 -14.14
C ARG A 110 -1.78 -1.83 -14.18
N LEU A 111 -2.94 -2.42 -13.95
CA LEU A 111 -3.21 -3.86 -14.11
C LEU A 111 -3.37 -4.21 -15.58
#